data_AF-A0A836X9G6-F1
#
_entry.id   AF-A0A836X9G6-F1
#
_cell.length_a   1.000
_cell.length_b   1.000
_cell.length_c   1.000
_cell.angle_alpha   90.00
_cell.angle_beta   90.00
_cell.angle_gamma   90.00
#
_symmetry.space_group_name_H-M   'P 1'
#
loop_
_entity.id
_entity.type
_entity.pdbx_description
1 polymer ?
#
loop_
_entity_poly.entity_id
_entity_poly.type
_entity_poly.pdbx_seq_one_letter_code
_entity_poly.pdbx_strand_id
1 'polypeptide(L)'
;MIEIPPERLPEGTLVAVIEEYILREGTDYGNQEVSLENKISQVRRQLNGGDIVITFDPVTENCTLLTRRQLNRYQQEHLATSEDKS
;
A
#
# COMPACT_ATOMS: atom_id res chain seq x y z
N MET A 1 -4.67 -9.67 -5.13
CA MET A 1 -3.94 -8.37 -5.18
C MET A 1 -3.15 -8.27 -6.48
N ILE A 2 -3.28 -7.15 -7.19
CA ILE A 2 -2.56 -6.85 -8.44
C ILE A 2 -1.77 -5.56 -8.20
N GLU A 3 -0.45 -5.57 -8.42
CA GLU A 3 0.36 -4.35 -8.38
C GLU A 3 -0.01 -3.45 -9.57
N ILE A 4 -0.27 -2.17 -9.31
CA ILE A 4 -0.58 -1.17 -10.34
C ILE A 4 0.36 0.03 -10.26
N PRO A 5 0.73 0.64 -11.40
CA PRO A 5 1.53 1.86 -11.39
C PRO A 5 0.77 3.03 -10.76
N PRO A 6 1.43 3.86 -9.93
CA PRO A 6 0.80 4.99 -9.25
C PRO A 6 0.19 6.02 -10.22
N GLU A 7 0.72 6.14 -11.43
CA GLU A 7 0.24 7.04 -12.49
C GLU A 7 -1.17 6.68 -12.98
N ARG A 8 -1.68 5.48 -12.66
CA ARG A 8 -3.06 5.09 -12.99
C ARG A 8 -4.09 5.67 -12.02
N LEU A 9 -3.67 6.16 -10.86
CA LEU A 9 -4.57 6.78 -9.90
C LEU A 9 -4.61 8.30 -10.11
N PRO A 10 -5.81 8.92 -10.06
CA PRO A 10 -5.91 10.36 -9.89
C PRO A 10 -5.17 10.79 -8.62
N GLU A 11 -4.54 11.97 -8.65
CA GLU A 11 -3.73 12.47 -7.54
C GLU A 11 -4.50 12.49 -6.21
N GLY A 12 -5.78 12.88 -6.22
CA GLY A 12 -6.63 12.86 -5.02
C GLY A 12 -6.86 11.45 -4.46
N THR A 13 -7.00 10.45 -5.33
CA THR A 13 -7.13 9.04 -4.93
C THR A 13 -5.82 8.51 -4.39
N LEU A 14 -4.69 8.86 -5.02
CA LEU A 14 -3.37 8.47 -4.54
C LEU A 14 -3.12 9.00 -3.11
N VAL A 15 -3.46 10.28 -2.85
CA VAL A 15 -3.36 10.87 -1.51
C VAL A 15 -4.25 10.13 -0.51
N ALA A 16 -5.52 9.89 -0.85
CA ALA A 16 -6.45 9.18 0.05
C ALA A 16 -5.97 7.77 0.40
N VAL A 17 -5.42 7.04 -0.58
CA VAL A 17 -4.85 5.69 -0.37
C VAL A 17 -3.60 5.73 0.52
N ILE A 18 -2.77 6.76 0.38
CA ILE A 18 -1.61 6.99 1.26
C ILE A 18 -2.06 7.31 2.69
N GLU A 19 -3.05 8.17 2.86
CA GLU A 19 -3.61 8.53 4.17
C GLU A 19 -4.18 7.30 4.89
N GLU A 20 -4.97 6.49 4.17
CA GLU A 20 -5.54 5.25 4.70
C GLU A 20 -4.44 4.26 5.15
N TYR A 21 -3.37 4.14 4.38
CA TYR A 21 -2.21 3.34 4.76
C TYR A 21 -1.54 3.85 6.05
N ILE A 22 -1.31 5.16 6.16
CA ILE A 22 -0.73 5.78 7.36
C ILE A 22 -1.61 5.55 8.59
N LEU A 23 -2.93 5.67 8.42
CA LEU A 23 -3.93 5.44 9.48
C LEU A 23 -3.91 3.99 9.98
N ARG A 24 -3.72 3.02 9.07
CA ARG A 24 -3.70 1.57 9.40
C ARG A 24 -2.40 1.12 10.06
N GLU A 25 -1.25 1.65 9.64
CA GLU A 25 0.07 1.28 10.19
C GLU A 25 0.30 1.84 11.62
N GLY A 26 -0.66 2.60 12.17
CA GLY A 26 -0.78 2.78 13.62
C GLY A 26 0.40 3.49 14.29
N THR A 27 1.08 4.42 13.61
CA THR A 27 2.01 5.34 14.28
C THR A 27 1.25 6.56 14.77
N ASP A 28 0.64 6.38 15.94
CA ASP A 28 0.44 7.37 17.00
C ASP A 28 0.23 8.81 16.49
N TYR A 29 -1.01 9.29 16.51
CA TYR A 29 -1.31 10.73 16.48
C TYR A 29 -0.93 11.37 17.83
N GLY A 30 0.27 11.07 18.31
CA GLY A 30 0.83 11.49 19.59
C GLY A 30 1.77 12.66 19.40
N ASN A 31 1.22 13.86 19.51
CA ASN A 31 1.80 15.12 20.00
C ASN A 31 3.28 15.54 19.76
N GLN A 32 4.14 14.87 18.98
CA GLN A 32 5.46 15.41 18.59
C GLN A 32 5.84 15.17 17.12
N GLU A 33 5.79 16.28 16.36
CA GLU A 33 6.71 16.72 15.29
C GLU A 33 6.78 16.05 13.91
N VAL A 34 5.79 15.26 13.48
CA VAL A 34 5.66 14.95 12.04
C VAL A 34 4.22 15.18 11.58
N SER A 35 4.00 16.26 10.81
CA SER A 35 2.70 16.55 10.20
C SER A 35 2.25 15.39 9.30
N LEU A 36 0.93 15.25 9.12
CA LEU A 36 0.37 14.30 8.15
C LEU A 36 1.00 14.47 6.75
N GLU A 37 1.24 15.71 6.33
CA GLU A 37 1.92 16.04 5.07
C GLU A 37 3.35 15.49 4.99
N ASN A 38 4.11 15.52 6.09
CA ASN A 38 5.44 14.94 6.14
C ASN A 38 5.39 13.41 6.00
N LYS A 39 4.42 12.75 6.64
CA LYS A 39 4.20 11.30 6.50
C LYS A 39 3.80 10.94 5.06
N ILE A 40 2.88 11.70 4.44
CA ILE A 40 2.52 11.55 3.03
C ILE A 40 3.76 11.66 2.14
N SER A 41 4.60 12.66 2.38
CA SER A 41 5.85 12.87 1.64
C SER A 41 6.83 11.70 1.79
N GLN A 42 6.93 11.12 2.99
CA GLN A 42 7.75 9.92 3.24
C GLN A 42 7.22 8.70 2.49
N VAL A 43 5.91 8.48 2.49
CA VAL A 43 5.30 7.37 1.74
C VAL A 43 5.48 7.56 0.24
N ARG A 44 5.35 8.79 -0.28
CA ARG A 44 5.64 9.09 -1.69
C ARG A 44 7.08 8.76 -2.07
N ARG A 45 8.05 9.06 -1.20
CA ARG A 45 9.46 8.68 -1.44
C ARG A 45 9.63 7.17 -1.49
N GLN A 46 8.98 6.43 -0.60
CA GLN A 46 9.02 4.96 -0.57
C GLN A 46 8.31 4.33 -1.78
N LEU A 47 7.21 4.93 -2.24
CA LEU A 47 6.53 4.56 -3.48
C LEU A 47 7.45 4.74 -4.68
N ASN A 48 8.11 5.90 -4.79
CA ASN A 48 9.08 6.17 -5.86
C ASN A 48 10.32 5.25 -5.78
N GLY A 49 10.68 4.82 -4.57
CA GLY A 49 11.78 3.87 -4.32
C GLY A 49 11.41 2.41 -4.55
N GLY A 50 10.12 2.08 -4.67
CA GLY A 50 9.61 0.72 -4.85
C GLY A 50 9.54 -0.14 -3.58
N ASP A 51 9.81 0.47 -2.41
CA ASP A 51 9.68 -0.15 -1.09
C ASP A 51 8.22 -0.39 -0.71
N ILE A 52 7.36 0.54 -1.15
CA ILE A 52 5.90 0.45 -1.07
C ILE A 52 5.36 0.44 -2.50
N VAL A 53 4.29 -0.31 -2.72
CA VAL A 53 3.63 -0.43 -4.02
C VAL A 53 2.13 -0.26 -3.85
N ILE A 54 1.48 0.23 -4.91
CA ILE A 54 0.01 0.29 -4.96
C ILE A 54 -0.50 -1.06 -5.43
N THR A 55 -1.47 -1.60 -4.71
CA THR A 55 -2.15 -2.82 -5.08
C THR A 55 -3.64 -2.59 -5.21
N PHE A 56 -4.22 -3.16 -6.27
CA PHE A 56 -5.65 -3.24 -6.49
C PHE A 56 -6.16 -4.63 -6.14
N ASP A 57 -7.25 -4.68 -5.39
CA ASP A 57 -8.02 -5.90 -5.18
C ASP A 57 -9.23 -5.91 -6.12
N PRO A 58 -9.27 -6.80 -7.13
CA PRO A 58 -10.41 -6.89 -8.05
C PRO A 58 -11.69 -7.42 -7.40
N VAL A 59 -11.61 -8.04 -6.21
CA VAL A 59 -12.79 -8.56 -5.51
C VAL A 59 -13.53 -7.46 -4.78
N THR A 60 -12.80 -6.60 -4.07
CA THR A 60 -13.36 -5.47 -3.32
C THR A 60 -13.34 -4.16 -4.09
N GLU A 61 -12.76 -4.16 -5.30
CA GLU A 61 -12.51 -3.00 -6.15
C GLU A 61 -11.78 -1.86 -5.42
N ASN A 62 -10.93 -2.21 -4.47
CA ASN A 62 -10.23 -1.22 -3.64
C ASN A 62 -8.73 -1.14 -3.95
N CYS A 63 -8.19 0.08 -3.86
CA CYS A 63 -6.74 0.32 -3.92
C CYS A 63 -6.18 0.45 -2.51
N THR A 64 -5.03 -0.15 -2.27
CA THR A 64 -4.30 0.02 -1.01
C THR A 64 -2.79 0.02 -1.25
N LEU A 65 -2.03 0.34 -0.22
CA LEU A 65 -0.57 0.26 -0.24
C LEU A 65 -0.11 -0.95 0.54
N LEU A 66 0.89 -1.64 0.01
CA LEU A 66 1.61 -2.68 0.70
C LEU A 66 3.10 -2.43 0.55
N THR A 67 3.88 -2.76 1.58
CA THR A 67 5.32 -2.91 1.43
C THR A 67 5.60 -4.03 0.44
N ARG A 68 6.73 -3.96 -0.27
CA ARG A 68 7.21 -5.03 -1.15
C ARG A 68 7.23 -6.38 -0.43
N ARG A 69 7.59 -6.39 0.85
CA ARG A 69 7.60 -7.60 1.70
C ARG A 69 6.20 -8.16 1.95
N GLN A 70 5.22 -7.31 2.23
CA GLN A 70 3.82 -7.73 2.43
C GLN A 70 3.24 -8.28 1.12
N LEU A 71 3.46 -7.63 -0.02
CA LEU A 71 2.99 -8.11 -1.32
C LEU A 71 3.60 -9.48 -1.66
N ASN A 72 4.92 -9.64 -1.48
CA ASN A 72 5.59 -10.92 -1.74
C ASN A 72 5.01 -12.04 -0.86
N ARG A 73 4.74 -11.77 0.42
CA ARG A 73 4.12 -12.74 1.33
C ARG A 73 2.72 -13.12 0.87
N TYR A 74 1.89 -12.13 0.54
CA TYR A 74 0.54 -12.37 0.02
C TYR A 74 0.60 -13.26 -1.23
N GLN A 75 1.50 -12.96 -2.17
CA GLN A 75 1.66 -13.78 -3.38
C GLN A 75 2.08 -15.22 -3.04
N GLN A 76 2.98 -15.43 -2.09
CA GLN A 76 3.42 -16.77 -1.67
C GLN A 76 2.30 -17.59 -1.00
N GLU A 77 1.54 -16.98 -0.09
CA GLU A 77 0.42 -17.64 0.60
C GLU A 77 -0.70 -18.03 -0.40
N HIS A 78 -0.96 -17.17 -1.38
CA HIS A 78 -1.96 -17.43 -2.41
C HIS A 78 -1.48 -18.39 -3.51
N LEU A 79 -0.16 -18.53 -3.75
CA LEU A 79 0.40 -19.55 -4.65
C LEU A 79 0.34 -20.94 -4.01
N ALA A 80 0.73 -21.07 -2.73
CA ALA A 80 0.73 -22.35 -2.02
C ALA A 80 -0.68 -22.97 -1.87
N THR A 81 -1.72 -22.14 -1.83
CA THR A 81 -3.12 -22.61 -1.76
C THR A 81 -3.63 -23.16 -3.11
N SER A 82 -2.94 -22.88 -4.21
CA SER A 82 -3.31 -23.37 -5.56
C SER A 82 -2.64 -24.70 -5.94
N GLU A 83 -1.57 -25.10 -5.26
CA GLU A 83 -0.82 -26.34 -5.56
C GLU A 83 -1.33 -27.58 -4.80
N ASP A 84 -2.12 -27.43 -3.73
CA ASP A 84 -2.70 -28.57 -2.97
C ASP A 84 -4.02 -29.12 -3.58
N LYS A 85 -4.39 -28.67 -4.79
CA LYS A 85 -5.62 -29.08 -5.48
C LYS A 85 -5.42 -29.81 -6.83
N SER A 86 -4.19 -30.19 -7.18
CA SER A 86 -3.89 -30.99 -8.38
C SER A 86 -3.69 -32.46 -8.08
#